data_AF-A0AAD7HP40-F1
#
_entry.id   AF-A0AAD7HP40-F1
#
_cell.length_a   1.000
_cell.length_b   1.000
_cell.length_c   1.000
_cell.angle_alpha   90.00
_cell.angle_beta   90.00
_cell.angle_gamma   90.00
#
_symmetry.space_group_name_H-M   'P 1'
#
loop_
_entity.id
_entity.type
_entity.pdbx_description
1 polymer ?
#
loop_
_entity_poly.entity_id
_entity_poly.type
_entity_poly.pdbx_seq_one_letter_code
_entity_poly.pdbx_strand_id
1 'polypeptide(L)'
;ILNRIWVNDPNSRPSSTAYDDTSSLWHHIVTQNPNGSWLTTTKFIVDAWHCISHRSTDVLCCLWCNPALANGLQLDLILVEEDNNGVAHQTRAFSTETVEQLNSWL
;
A
#
# COMPACT_ATOMS: atom_id res chain seq x y z
N ILE A 1 -7.96 -6.10 14.44
CA ILE A 1 -9.26 -5.56 13.96
C ILE A 1 -9.41 -5.78 12.45
N LEU A 2 -8.43 -5.41 11.62
CA LEU A 2 -8.44 -5.59 10.16
C LEU A 2 -8.87 -6.97 9.65
N ASN A 3 -8.39 -8.07 10.26
CA ASN A 3 -8.79 -9.44 9.88
C ASN A 3 -10.29 -9.73 10.05
N ARG A 4 -11.03 -8.93 10.81
CA ARG A 4 -12.48 -9.11 11.04
C ARG A 4 -13.34 -8.40 10.00
N ILE A 5 -12.81 -7.38 9.32
CA ILE A 5 -13.57 -6.53 8.40
C ILE A 5 -13.90 -7.28 7.10
N TRP A 6 -12.94 -8.05 6.57
CA TRP A 6 -13.08 -8.82 5.32
C TRP A 6 -13.07 -10.33 5.51
N VAL A 7 -13.43 -10.81 6.70
CA VAL A 7 -13.40 -12.26 7.00
C VAL A 7 -14.31 -13.08 6.07
N ASN A 8 -15.45 -12.51 5.68
CA ASN A 8 -16.46 -13.17 4.84
C ASN A 8 -16.25 -12.91 3.35
N ASP A 9 -15.46 -11.90 2.99
CA ASP A 9 -15.16 -11.56 1.60
C ASP A 9 -13.72 -11.03 1.43
N PRO A 10 -12.74 -11.95 1.39
CA PRO A 10 -11.33 -11.59 1.25
C PRO A 10 -10.99 -10.91 -0.08
N ASN A 11 -11.81 -11.10 -1.12
CA ASN A 11 -11.60 -10.53 -2.44
C ASN A 11 -11.97 -9.05 -2.50
N SER A 12 -12.87 -8.60 -1.63
CA SER A 12 -13.22 -7.18 -1.46
C SER A 12 -12.22 -6.41 -0.60
N ARG A 13 -11.15 -7.04 -0.13
CA ARG A 13 -10.09 -6.35 0.59
C ARG A 13 -9.37 -5.37 -0.33
N PRO A 14 -9.07 -4.14 0.12
CA PRO A 14 -8.30 -3.19 -0.67
C PRO A 14 -6.93 -3.75 -1.05
N SER A 15 -6.58 -3.56 -2.33
CA SER A 15 -5.25 -3.83 -2.87
C SER A 15 -4.21 -2.82 -2.37
N SER A 16 -4.66 -1.62 -1.96
CA SER A 16 -3.82 -0.56 -1.41
C SER A 16 -4.52 0.19 -0.26
N THR A 17 -3.76 0.57 0.76
CA THR A 17 -4.19 1.45 1.86
C THR A 17 -3.09 2.49 2.13
N ALA A 18 -3.42 3.66 2.66
CA ALA A 18 -2.45 4.73 2.91
C ALA A 18 -2.66 5.28 4.31
N TYR A 19 -1.64 5.45 5.12
CA TYR A 19 -1.82 5.91 6.50
C TYR A 19 -0.52 6.53 7.02
N ASP A 20 -0.61 7.69 7.67
CA ASP A 20 0.56 8.45 8.09
C ASP A 20 1.46 7.69 9.07
N ASP A 21 0.87 6.84 9.91
CA ASP A 21 1.56 5.97 10.88
C ASP A 21 1.44 4.47 10.51
N THR A 22 1.60 4.19 9.22
CA THR A 22 1.59 2.84 8.65
C THR A 22 2.65 1.93 9.26
N SER A 23 3.77 2.49 9.71
CA SER A 23 4.84 1.74 10.39
C SER A 23 4.34 1.05 11.66
N SER A 24 3.62 1.77 12.52
CA SER A 24 3.01 1.22 13.73
C SER A 24 1.95 0.16 13.39
N LEU A 25 1.19 0.37 12.32
CA LEU A 25 0.25 -0.61 11.81
C LEU A 25 0.95 -1.89 11.31
N TRP A 26 2.10 -1.77 10.65
CA TRP A 26 2.94 -2.90 10.24
C TRP A 26 3.44 -3.69 11.45
N HIS A 27 4.03 -3.01 12.42
CA HIS A 27 4.48 -3.65 13.66
C HIS A 27 3.32 -4.40 14.34
N HIS A 28 2.13 -3.80 14.37
CA HIS A 28 0.95 -4.47 14.90
C HIS A 28 0.56 -5.72 14.09
N ILE A 29 0.42 -5.62 12.76
CA ILE A 29 0.02 -6.75 11.90
C ILE A 29 1.03 -7.90 12.00
N VAL A 30 2.33 -7.61 11.88
CA VAL A 30 3.40 -8.60 11.92
C VAL A 30 3.50 -9.25 13.30
N THR A 31 3.36 -8.47 14.38
CA THR A 31 3.36 -9.00 15.76
C THR A 31 2.17 -9.94 16.00
N GLN A 32 1.01 -9.63 15.43
CA GLN A 32 -0.19 -10.48 15.57
C GLN A 32 -0.11 -11.74 14.72
N ASN A 33 0.36 -11.62 13.47
CA ASN A 33 0.57 -12.77 12.58
C ASN A 33 1.60 -12.42 11.49
N PRO A 34 2.86 -12.89 11.62
CA PRO A 34 3.92 -12.61 10.65
C PRO A 34 3.73 -13.33 9.31
N ASN A 35 2.76 -14.24 9.21
CA ASN A 35 2.37 -14.92 7.97
C ASN A 35 0.95 -14.49 7.52
N GLY A 36 0.46 -13.36 8.02
CA GLY A 36 -0.87 -12.85 7.68
C GLY A 36 -0.98 -12.53 6.19
N SER A 37 -2.13 -12.79 5.57
CA SER A 37 -2.29 -12.56 4.12
C SER A 37 -2.10 -11.08 3.73
N TRP A 38 -2.42 -10.15 4.64
CA TRP A 38 -2.27 -8.69 4.48
C TRP A 38 -0.91 -8.26 3.96
N LEU A 39 0.10 -8.98 4.44
CA LEU A 39 1.49 -8.83 4.07
C LEU A 39 1.68 -8.94 2.54
N THR A 40 1.01 -9.90 1.91
CA THR A 40 1.25 -10.27 0.50
C THR A 40 0.25 -9.67 -0.49
N THR A 41 -0.86 -9.15 -0.01
CA THR A 41 -2.04 -8.84 -0.84
C THR A 41 -2.44 -7.38 -0.82
N THR A 42 -1.91 -6.60 0.13
CA THR A 42 -2.28 -5.20 0.31
C THR A 42 -1.01 -4.36 0.38
N LYS A 43 -0.91 -3.36 -0.49
CA LYS A 43 0.19 -2.40 -0.52
C LYS A 43 -0.11 -1.26 0.44
N PHE A 44 0.86 -0.91 1.26
CA PHE A 44 0.75 0.22 2.18
C PHE A 44 1.52 1.39 1.60
N ILE A 45 0.77 2.42 1.22
CA ILE A 45 1.31 3.65 0.64
C ILE A 45 1.57 4.64 1.75
N VAL A 46 2.75 5.23 1.74
CA VAL A 46 3.14 6.26 2.70
C VAL A 46 3.52 7.51 1.94
N ASP A 47 3.42 8.67 2.59
CA ASP A 47 3.93 9.89 1.97
C ASP A 47 5.47 9.83 1.81
N ALA A 48 6.01 10.71 0.98
CA ALA A 48 7.44 10.76 0.73
C ALA A 48 8.24 11.17 1.98
N TRP A 49 7.66 11.97 2.89
CA TRP A 49 8.33 12.42 4.10
C TRP A 49 8.57 11.26 5.07
N HIS A 50 7.58 10.39 5.27
CA HIS A 50 7.67 9.15 6.04
C HIS A 50 8.74 8.23 5.45
N CYS A 51 8.77 8.08 4.12
CA CYS A 51 9.79 7.27 3.45
C CYS A 51 11.20 7.86 3.63
N ILE A 52 11.37 9.17 3.65
CA ILE A 52 12.69 9.80 3.83
C ILE A 52 13.15 9.74 5.29
N SER A 53 12.25 9.94 6.25
CA SER A 53 12.57 10.07 7.67
C SER A 53 12.71 8.73 8.39
N HIS A 54 11.93 7.70 8.02
CA HIS A 54 11.84 6.44 8.75
C HIS A 54 12.51 5.25 8.07
N ARG A 55 12.75 5.32 6.74
CA ARG A 55 13.30 4.18 5.98
C ARG A 55 14.68 3.74 6.47
N SER A 56 15.50 4.63 7.01
CA SER A 56 16.84 4.24 7.49
C SER A 56 16.83 3.53 8.84
N THR A 57 15.76 3.63 9.63
CA THR A 57 15.69 3.14 11.01
C THR A 57 14.68 2.01 11.21
N ASP A 58 13.68 1.90 10.35
CA ASP A 58 12.65 0.86 10.41
C ASP A 58 12.73 -0.10 9.21
N VAL A 59 13.13 -1.34 9.49
CA VAL A 59 13.25 -2.41 8.48
C VAL A 59 11.91 -2.79 7.86
N LEU A 60 10.80 -2.68 8.60
CA LEU A 60 9.47 -2.94 8.06
C LEU A 60 9.05 -1.81 7.11
N CYS A 61 9.35 -0.56 7.43
CA CYS A 61 9.14 0.53 6.47
C CYS A 61 9.97 0.34 5.20
N CYS A 62 11.23 -0.08 5.33
CA CYS A 62 12.10 -0.36 4.19
C CYS A 62 11.54 -1.44 3.24
N LEU A 63 10.98 -2.49 3.82
CA LEU A 63 10.56 -3.68 3.08
C LEU A 63 9.13 -3.55 2.53
N TRP A 64 8.26 -2.79 3.19
CA TRP A 64 6.81 -2.86 2.93
C TRP A 64 6.11 -1.51 2.74
N CYS A 65 6.71 -0.39 3.17
CA CYS A 65 6.20 0.95 2.87
C CYS A 65 6.80 1.43 1.56
N ASN A 66 5.96 1.72 0.56
CA ASN A 66 6.41 2.16 -0.77
C ASN A 66 7.55 1.30 -1.36
N PRO A 67 7.43 -0.05 -1.43
CA PRO A 67 8.49 -0.88 -1.99
C PRO A 67 8.69 -0.53 -3.46
N ALA A 68 9.68 0.31 -3.75
CA ALA A 68 10.26 0.38 -5.08
C ALA A 68 11.11 -0.87 -5.26
N LEU A 69 11.03 -1.50 -6.44
CA LEU A 69 12.04 -2.48 -6.83
C LEU A 69 13.42 -1.82 -6.68
N ALA A 70 14.44 -2.59 -6.28
CA ALA A 70 15.80 -2.11 -5.98
C ALA A 70 16.47 -1.25 -7.08
N ASN A 71 15.85 -1.18 -8.26
CA ASN A 71 16.22 -0.36 -9.41
C ASN A 71 15.58 1.05 -9.41
N GLY A 72 14.91 1.47 -8.32
CA GLY A 72 14.35 2.83 -8.18
C GLY A 72 13.09 3.07 -9.03
N LEU A 73 12.59 2.03 -9.71
CA LEU A 73 11.33 2.09 -10.42
C LEU A 73 10.21 1.68 -9.46
N GLN A 74 9.38 2.65 -9.10
CA GLN A 74 8.10 2.38 -8.46
C GLN A 74 7.05 2.05 -9.54
N LEU A 75 7.39 1.07 -10.38
CA LEU A 75 6.58 0.59 -11.53
C LEU A 75 5.18 0.15 -11.11
N ASP A 76 5.03 -0.28 -9.87
CA ASP A 76 3.77 -0.75 -9.30
C ASP A 76 2.75 0.35 -8.96
N LEU A 77 3.13 1.62 -9.13
CA LEU A 77 2.23 2.77 -8.95
C LEU A 77 1.88 3.47 -10.26
N ILE A 78 2.47 3.08 -11.39
CA ILE A 78 2.19 3.68 -12.70
C ILE A 78 1.79 2.56 -13.67
N LEU A 79 0.54 2.55 -14.09
CA LEU A 79 0.03 1.64 -15.12
C LEU A 79 0.05 2.35 -16.48
N VAL A 80 0.22 1.57 -17.54
CA VAL A 80 0.02 2.08 -18.90
C VAL A 80 -1.38 1.65 -19.34
N GLU A 81 -2.25 2.62 -19.56
CA GLU A 81 -3.61 2.41 -20.05
C GLU A 81 -3.78 3.01 -21.44
N GLU A 82 -4.49 2.31 -22.31
CA GLU A 82 -4.81 2.78 -23.65
C GLU A 82 -6.15 3.51 -23.64
N ASP A 83 -6.21 4.72 -24.18
CA ASP A 83 -7.46 5.46 -24.33
C ASP A 83 -8.31 4.93 -25.49
N ASN A 84 -9.53 5.47 -25.63
CA ASN A 84 -10.46 5.09 -26.70
C ASN A 84 -9.93 5.37 -28.12
N ASN A 85 -8.85 6.14 -28.26
CA ASN A 85 -8.21 6.48 -29.53
C ASN A 85 -6.96 5.62 -29.80
N GLY A 86 -6.66 4.66 -28.93
CA GLY A 86 -5.49 3.79 -29.07
C GLY A 86 -4.19 4.39 -28.54
N VAL A 87 -4.25 5.49 -27.77
CA VAL A 87 -3.06 6.16 -27.25
C VAL A 87 -2.75 5.66 -25.83
N ALA A 88 -1.51 5.21 -25.62
CA ALA A 88 -1.03 4.76 -24.32
C ALA A 88 -0.70 5.95 -23.41
N HIS A 89 -1.31 5.97 -22.23
CA HIS A 89 -1.09 6.96 -21.17
C HIS A 89 -0.54 6.29 -19.92
N GLN A 90 0.34 7.01 -19.20
CA GLN A 90 0.75 6.60 -17.86
C GLN A 90 -0.28 7.11 -16.85
N THR A 91 -0.96 6.21 -16.17
CA THR A 91 -1.91 6.47 -15.09
C THR A 91 -1.37 5.97 -13.76
N ARG A 92 -1.89 6.46 -12.64
CA ARG A 92 -1.52 5.94 -11.33
C ARG A 92 -2.32 4.66 -11.03
N ALA A 93 -1.67 3.64 -10.48
CA ALA A 93 -2.31 2.37 -10.11
C ALA A 93 -3.33 2.49 -8.96
N PHE A 94 -3.38 3.65 -8.30
CA PHE A 94 -4.29 3.94 -7.19
C PHE A 94 -4.51 5.46 -7.06
N SER A 95 -5.62 5.85 -6.44
CA SER A 95 -5.87 7.23 -6.03
C SER A 95 -5.55 7.40 -4.56
N THR A 96 -4.64 8.33 -4.22
CA THR A 96 -4.30 8.61 -2.82
C THR A 96 -5.52 9.13 -2.05
N GLU A 97 -6.34 10.01 -2.64
CA GLU A 97 -7.55 10.51 -2.00
C GLU A 97 -8.57 9.40 -1.72
N THR A 98 -8.80 8.50 -2.67
CA THR A 98 -9.73 7.37 -2.48
C THR A 98 -9.26 6.44 -1.36
N VAL A 99 -7.95 6.23 -1.29
CA VAL A 99 -7.35 5.41 -0.26
C VAL A 99 -7.41 6.09 1.11
N GLU A 100 -7.18 7.39 1.20
CA GLU A 100 -7.31 8.16 2.43
C GLU A 100 -8.76 8.22 2.92
N GLN A 101 -9.71 8.40 2.00
CA GLN A 101 -11.13 8.33 2.29
C GLN A 101 -11.54 6.96 2.83
N LEU A 102 -11.03 5.86 2.26
CA LEU A 102 -11.31 4.52 2.77
C LEU A 102 -10.94 4.40 4.26
N ASN A 103 -9.80 4.95 4.69
CA ASN A 103 -9.41 4.88 6.10
C ASN A 103 -10.40 5.58 7.03
N SER A 104 -11.08 6.63 6.56
CA SER A 104 -12.07 7.34 7.37
C SER A 104 -13.32 6.48 7.65
N TRP A 105 -13.48 5.37 6.94
CA TRP A 105 -14.59 4.42 7.07
C TRP A 105 -14.18 3.14 7.81
N LEU A 106 -12.89 2.94 8.09
CA LEU A 106 -12.32 1.78 8.80
C LEU A 106 -12.20 2.04 10.30
#